data_AF-A0A1C3F0C9-F1
#
_entry.id   AF-A0A1C3F0C9-F1
#
_cell.length_a   1.000
_cell.length_b   1.000
_cell.length_c   1.000
_cell.angle_alpha   90.00
_cell.angle_beta   90.00
_cell.angle_gamma   90.00
#
_symmetry.space_group_name_H-M   'P 1'
#
loop_
_entity.id
_entity.type
_entity.pdbx_description
1 polymer ?
#
loop_
_entity_poly.entity_id
_entity_poly.type
_entity_poly.pdbx_seq_one_letter_code
_entity_poly.pdbx_strand_id
1 'polypeptide(L)' 'MKKAVVFFTSSDFSVALALANQLGWVAMFCRYGMLKVHPKAMAAEQVFTVGGPRLGHPNEVYVSDFDALGFHEGEV' A
#
# COMPACT_ATOMS: atom_id res chain seq x y z
N MET A 1 -1.38 7.54 -13.60
CA MET A 1 -2.15 7.08 -12.43
C MET A 1 -1.63 7.87 -11.25
N LYS A 2 -2.47 8.55 -10.46
CA LYS A 2 -1.97 9.45 -9.41
C LYS A 2 -1.42 8.70 -8.20
N LYS A 3 -2.14 7.68 -7.75
CA LYS A 3 -1.78 6.88 -6.58
C LYS A 3 -1.91 5.39 -6.92
N ALA A 4 -1.15 4.55 -6.25
CA ALA A 4 -1.32 3.10 -6.26
C ALA A 4 -1.10 2.54 -4.85
N VAL A 5 -1.80 1.48 -4.50
CA VAL A 5 -1.55 0.71 -3.27
C VAL A 5 -0.94 -0.64 -3.66
N VAL A 6 0.13 -1.05 -2.99
CA VAL A 6 0.79 -2.33 -3.20
C VAL A 6 0.82 -3.10 -1.88
N PHE A 7 0.44 -4.38 -1.93
CA PHE A 7 0.42 -5.28 -0.77
C PHE A 7 1.00 -6.65 -1.12
N PHE A 8 1.41 -7.45 -0.12
CA PHE A 8 2.28 -8.61 -0.36
C PHE A 8 1.64 -9.95 -0.06
N THR A 9 0.75 -10.01 0.92
CA THR A 9 0.12 -11.26 1.36
C THR A 9 -1.38 -11.09 1.49
N SER A 10 -2.10 -12.21 1.66
CA SER A 10 -3.53 -12.18 1.98
C SER A 10 -3.81 -11.48 3.31
N SER A 11 -2.86 -11.51 4.26
CA SER A 11 -2.98 -10.82 5.54
C SER A 11 -3.02 -9.31 5.38
N ASP A 12 -2.26 -8.78 4.42
CA ASP A 12 -2.16 -7.33 4.16
C ASP A 12 -3.36 -6.77 3.37
N PHE A 13 -4.18 -7.65 2.77
CA PHE A 13 -5.23 -7.26 1.83
C PHE A 13 -6.28 -6.35 2.46
N SER A 14 -6.75 -6.69 3.67
CA SER A 14 -7.80 -5.93 4.36
C SER A 14 -7.37 -4.48 4.65
N VAL A 15 -6.12 -4.34 5.11
CA VAL A 15 -5.45 -3.08 5.39
C VAL A 15 -5.26 -2.26 4.10
N ALA A 16 -4.77 -2.90 3.04
CA ALA A 16 -4.59 -2.27 1.74
C ALA A 16 -5.91 -1.81 1.11
N LEU A 17 -6.99 -2.58 1.29
CA LEU A 17 -8.34 -2.21 0.84
C LEU A 17 -8.88 -1.00 1.61
N ALA A 18 -8.73 -0.98 2.94
CA ALA A 18 -9.14 0.17 3.75
C ALA A 18 -8.42 1.45 3.31
N LEU A 19 -7.10 1.38 3.12
CA LEU A 19 -6.30 2.49 2.63
C LEU A 19 -6.70 2.92 1.21
N ALA A 20 -6.91 1.97 0.29
CA ALA A 20 -7.35 2.28 -1.07
C ALA A 20 -8.70 3.02 -1.09
N ASN A 21 -9.62 2.64 -0.20
CA ASN A 21 -10.92 3.29 -0.03
C ASN A 21 -10.77 4.71 0.51
N GLN A 22 -9.97 4.90 1.57
CA GLN A 22 -9.68 6.23 2.14
C GLN A 22 -9.02 7.18 1.12
N LEU A 23 -8.19 6.65 0.22
CA LEU A 23 -7.53 7.42 -0.83
C LEU A 23 -8.44 7.70 -2.05
N GLY A 24 -9.71 7.29 -2.02
CA GLY A 24 -10.68 7.52 -3.10
C GLY A 24 -10.71 6.42 -4.15
N TRP A 25 -10.75 5.15 -3.72
CA TRP A 25 -10.82 3.96 -4.58
C TRP A 25 -9.64 3.82 -5.54
N VAL A 26 -8.44 3.91 -4.98
CA VAL A 26 -7.19 3.80 -5.73
C VAL A 26 -6.91 2.36 -6.17
N ALA A 27 -6.26 2.20 -7.33
CA ALA A 27 -5.86 0.89 -7.83
C ALA A 27 -4.93 0.15 -6.86
N MET A 28 -5.23 -1.14 -6.63
CA MET A 28 -4.45 -2.03 -5.77
C MET A 28 -3.69 -3.06 -6.61
N PHE A 29 -2.46 -3.37 -6.19
CA PHE A 29 -1.61 -4.37 -6.82
C PHE A 29 -1.06 -5.34 -5.79
N CYS A 30 -1.22 -6.63 -6.04
CA CYS A 30 -0.66 -7.67 -5.18
C CYS A 30 0.74 -8.05 -5.68
N ARG A 31 1.73 -8.14 -4.79
CA ARG A 31 3.08 -8.65 -5.05
C ARG A 31 3.31 -9.99 -4.33
N TYR A 32 2.31 -10.87 -4.35
CA TYR A 32 2.37 -12.17 -3.67
C TYR A 32 3.51 -13.05 -4.20
N GLY A 33 4.60 -13.15 -3.44
CA GLY A 33 5.79 -13.94 -3.82
C GLY A 33 6.48 -13.50 -5.13
N MET A 34 6.08 -12.37 -5.71
CA MET A 34 6.63 -11.88 -6.99
C MET A 34 7.90 -11.06 -6.77
N LEU A 35 8.93 -11.34 -7.57
CA LEU A 35 10.19 -10.59 -7.51
C LEU A 35 10.00 -9.11 -7.86
N LYS A 36 9.07 -8.78 -8.76
CA LYS A 36 8.83 -7.42 -9.26
C LYS A 36 7.39 -6.98 -9.02
N VAL A 37 7.22 -5.70 -8.69
CA VAL A 37 5.93 -5.03 -8.63
C VAL A 37 5.40 -4.82 -10.04
N HIS A 38 4.08 -4.84 -10.19
CA HIS A 38 3.45 -4.57 -11.48
C HIS A 38 3.87 -3.19 -12.04
N PRO A 39 4.26 -3.07 -13.33
CA PRO A 39 4.80 -1.82 -13.87
C PRO A 39 3.89 -0.59 -13.71
N LYS A 40 2.57 -0.79 -13.77
CA LYS A 40 1.60 0.30 -13.54
C LYS A 40 1.62 0.86 -12.12
N ALA A 41 1.95 0.06 -11.10
CA ALA A 41 2.15 0.57 -9.75
C ALA A 41 3.42 1.41 -9.68
N MET A 42 4.52 0.95 -10.29
CA MET A 42 5.79 1.69 -10.32
C MET A 42 5.75 2.97 -11.19
N ALA A 43 4.75 3.10 -12.05
CA ALA A 43 4.51 4.30 -12.86
C ALA A 43 3.50 5.28 -12.22
N ALA A 44 3.01 4.99 -11.01
CA ALA A 44 2.13 5.91 -10.29
C ALA A 44 2.93 7.09 -9.74
N GLU A 45 2.32 8.28 -9.65
CA GLU A 45 3.02 9.46 -9.08
C GLU A 45 3.37 9.25 -7.60
N GLN A 46 2.55 8.50 -6.87
CA GLN A 46 2.77 8.09 -5.48
C GLN A 46 2.37 6.63 -5.28
N VAL A 47 3.15 5.89 -4.48
CA VAL A 47 2.88 4.49 -4.17
C VAL A 47 2.78 4.32 -2.65
N PHE A 48 1.73 3.64 -2.20
CA PHE A 48 1.55 3.24 -0.81
C PHE A 48 1.85 1.75 -0.69
N THR A 49 2.84 1.42 0.11
CA THR A 49 3.28 0.04 0.35
C THR A 49 2.73 -0.43 1.68
N VAL A 50 1.93 -1.50 1.69
CA VAL A 50 1.33 -2.09 2.89
C VAL A 50 1.99 -3.44 3.17
N GLY A 51 2.69 -3.52 4.30
CA GLY A 51 3.48 -4.69 4.67
C GLY A 51 4.67 -4.95 3.72
N GLY A 52 5.35 -6.07 3.94
CA GLY A 52 6.44 -6.55 3.09
C GLY A 52 7.66 -5.60 2.97
N PRO A 53 8.58 -5.85 2.02
CA PRO A 53 9.73 -4.98 1.78
C PRO A 53 9.37 -3.72 1.00
N ARG A 54 10.09 -2.63 1.26
CA ARG A 54 10.00 -1.37 0.49
C ARG A 54 10.25 -1.59 -1.01
N LEU A 55 9.58 -0.79 -1.82
CA LEU A 55 9.60 -0.87 -3.28
C LEU A 55 10.68 0.00 -3.93
N GLY A 56 11.20 0.99 -3.19
CA GLY A 56 12.21 1.91 -3.72
C GLY A 56 11.63 2.89 -4.73
N HIS A 57 10.32 3.13 -4.68
CA HIS A 57 9.67 4.17 -5.48
C HIS A 57 10.04 5.56 -4.91
N PRO A 58 10.38 6.57 -5.73
CA PRO A 58 10.83 7.88 -5.23
C PRO A 58 9.80 8.58 -4.34
N ASN A 59 8.52 8.34 -4.58
CA ASN A 59 7.40 8.83 -3.77
C ASN A 59 6.67 7.67 -3.07
N GLU A 60 7.42 6.80 -2.40
CA GLU A 60 6.87 5.69 -1.61
C GLU A 60 6.44 6.16 -0.22
N VAL A 61 5.21 5.83 0.17
CA VAL A 61 4.73 5.90 1.55
C VAL A 61 4.63 4.46 2.05
N TYR A 62 5.49 4.09 3.00
CA TYR A 62 5.42 2.79 3.64
C TYR A 62 4.43 2.87 4.80
N VAL A 63 3.47 1.95 4.83
CA VAL A 63 2.40 1.93 5.81
C VAL A 63 2.56 0.66 6.64
N SER A 64 2.78 0.84 7.94
CA SER A 64 2.72 -0.26 8.89
C SER A 64 1.26 -0.64 9.15
N ASP A 65 1.00 -1.89 9.54
CA ASP A 65 -0.37 -2.40 9.70
C ASP A 65 -1.22 -1.57 10.68
N PHE A 66 -0.60 -0.92 11.66
CA PHE A 66 -1.28 -0.03 12.62
C PHE A 66 -1.64 1.33 12.04
N ASP A 67 -0.76 1.93 11.24
CA ASP A 67 -0.98 3.27 10.66
C ASP A 67 -2.13 3.27 9.63
N ALA A 68 -2.27 2.19 8.86
CA ALA A 68 -3.31 2.07 7.84
C ALA A 68 -4.73 1.95 8.42
N LEU A 69 -4.85 1.47 9.66
CA LEU A 69 -6.14 1.33 10.34
C LEU A 69 -6.59 2.63 11.04
N GLY A 70 -5.78 3.69 10.99
CA GLY A 70 -6.07 4.96 11.65
C GLY A 70 -5.93 4.90 13.17
N PHE A 71 -5.23 3.89 13.71
CA PHE A 71 -4.86 3.87 15.13
C PHE A 71 -3.74 4.89 15.35
N HIS A 72 -4.11 6.04 15.91
CA HIS A 72 -3.15 6.92 16.56
C HIS A 72 -2.99 6.43 18.01
N GLU A 73 -1.78 6.08 18.43
CA GLU A 73 -1.47 5.87 19.85
C GLU A 73 -1.83 7.17 20.61
N GLY A 74 -2.98 7.18 21.28
CA GLY A 74 -3.43 8.39 21.99
C GLY A 74 -4.91 8.45 22.38
N GLU A 75 -5.78 7.58 21.90
CA GLU A 75 -7.20 7.54 22.35
C GLU A 75 -7.52 6.23 23.06
N VAL A 76 -7.28 6.20 24.39
CA VAL A 76 -7.88 5.27 25.34
C VAL A 76 -8.34 6.03 26.57
#